data_AF-J3P878-F1
#
_entry.id   AF-J3P878-F1
#
_cell.length_a   1.000
_cell.length_b   1.000
_cell.length_c   1.000
_cell.angle_alpha   90.00
_cell.angle_beta   90.00
_cell.angle_gamma   90.00
#
_symmetry.space_group_name_H-M   'P 1'
#
loop_
_entity.id
_entity.type
_entity.pdbx_description
1 polymer ?
#
loop_
_entity_poly.entity_id
_entity_poly.type
_entity_poly.pdbx_seq_one_letter_code
_entity_poly.pdbx_strand_id
1 'polypeptide(L)'
;MAPSPANQPGLLWRQLPKLLRARRLVLLAFAVFAYLVLSQRPRAQWRPPSSGAAATRSGDLAAVANDTLGFDKVFAINRPSRSDRRDSLSLAAALTGVRLSYSDGIDGSEVEERVLPADSEGKRIRKGNVGSWRAHMNVLRTIVEEGLETALILEDDIDWDVRLKSQLQTFSLASQAFLQPLDGHSHGRSLSALLRDEGDATTTLPRIPQLPHQPQGSPYGTGWDVLWLGHCGTELPIHEGEEDAKNPHRDADADAPPPPPPAQKKPLGGVVVTIRDDETVPAPRHLRPHPFADRPDRLATAHPPRTRAVHASRATTCSLGYAVSRAGARRLLWRLGVDTLTAGFDLMLRDLCDGRYHGDGEGGVEGGGREAGQWRGRGRPVCVTVQPPLFSHFSSGRGDAGSDIQGVGGGYMQRSGSQYIRLSVKQNLGRLVEGASVEELVDQWPDDRL
;
A
#
# COMPACT_ATOMS: atom_id res chain seq x y z
N MET A 1 -91.29 57.94 12.30
CA MET A 1 -90.05 58.51 12.91
C MET A 1 -89.53 57.47 13.89
N ALA A 2 -88.28 57.03 13.92
CA ALA A 2 -87.05 57.19 13.13
C ALA A 2 -86.11 56.01 13.59
N PRO A 3 -85.01 55.70 12.88
CA PRO A 3 -84.52 54.31 12.71
C PRO A 3 -83.42 53.84 13.68
N SER A 4 -83.22 52.52 13.67
CA SER A 4 -82.18 51.73 14.37
C SER A 4 -80.76 51.98 13.83
N PRO A 5 -79.70 52.02 14.67
CA PRO A 5 -78.33 52.14 14.18
C PRO A 5 -77.68 50.78 13.93
N ALA A 6 -77.06 50.69 12.76
CA ALA A 6 -76.33 49.55 12.23
C ALA A 6 -74.92 49.39 12.82
N ASN A 7 -74.50 48.13 12.80
CA ASN A 7 -73.19 47.58 13.10
C ASN A 7 -72.07 48.21 12.23
N GLN A 8 -70.97 48.70 12.83
CA GLN A 8 -69.78 49.14 12.10
C GLN A 8 -68.64 48.11 12.20
N PRO A 9 -68.13 47.55 11.08
CA PRO A 9 -66.84 46.87 11.04
C PRO A 9 -65.79 47.83 10.45
N GLY A 10 -64.86 48.33 11.26
CA GLY A 10 -63.90 49.30 10.73
C GLY A 10 -62.71 49.60 11.62
N LEU A 11 -61.74 48.67 11.71
CA LEU A 11 -60.36 49.06 12.05
C LEU A 11 -59.28 48.10 11.48
N LEU A 12 -59.61 46.83 11.20
CA LEU A 12 -58.63 45.84 10.72
C LEU A 12 -58.23 45.97 9.24
N TRP A 13 -59.06 46.62 8.40
CA TRP A 13 -58.82 46.68 6.95
C TRP A 13 -57.88 47.81 6.49
N ARG A 14 -57.53 48.77 7.36
CA ARG A 14 -56.62 49.88 7.01
C ARG A 14 -55.12 49.55 7.18
N GLN A 15 -54.79 48.45 7.86
CA GLN A 15 -53.40 48.04 8.17
C GLN A 15 -52.85 46.93 7.25
N LEU A 16 -53.72 46.11 6.63
CA LEU A 16 -53.35 45.07 5.68
C LEU A 16 -52.43 45.55 4.52
N PRO A 17 -52.69 46.67 3.83
CA PRO A 17 -51.85 47.10 2.72
C PRO A 17 -50.45 47.56 3.18
N LYS A 18 -50.30 48.03 4.43
CA LYS A 18 -48.99 48.41 5.00
C LYS A 18 -48.15 47.19 5.37
N LEU A 19 -48.77 46.16 5.96
CA LEU A 19 -48.12 44.89 6.28
C LEU A 19 -47.72 44.10 5.02
N LEU A 20 -48.54 44.13 3.97
CA LEU A 20 -48.22 43.51 2.68
C LEU A 20 -47.06 44.24 1.97
N ARG A 21 -46.99 45.57 2.05
CA ARG A 21 -45.85 46.36 1.55
C ARG A 21 -44.57 46.09 2.34
N ALA A 22 -44.65 46.00 3.66
CA ALA A 22 -43.51 45.65 4.51
C ALA A 22 -42.98 44.23 4.22
N ARG A 23 -43.86 43.23 4.06
CA ARG A 23 -43.47 41.87 3.65
C ARG A 23 -42.80 41.84 2.29
N ARG A 24 -43.31 42.60 1.31
CA ARG A 24 -42.67 42.70 -0.03
C ARG A 24 -41.28 43.32 0.06
N LEU A 25 -41.11 44.36 0.88
CA LEU A 25 -39.79 44.99 1.08
C LEU A 25 -38.79 44.06 1.76
N VAL A 26 -39.22 43.28 2.76
CA VAL A 26 -38.36 42.29 3.43
C VAL A 26 -37.95 41.16 2.48
N LEU A 27 -38.89 40.65 1.66
CA LEU A 27 -38.58 39.62 0.66
C LEU A 27 -37.63 40.15 -0.42
N LEU A 28 -37.78 41.41 -0.83
CA LEU A 28 -36.93 42.05 -1.83
C LEU A 28 -35.52 42.30 -1.25
N ALA A 29 -35.43 42.73 0.01
CA ALA A 29 -34.16 42.85 0.71
C ALA A 29 -33.44 41.51 0.88
N PHE A 30 -34.19 40.44 1.21
CA PHE A 30 -33.63 39.09 1.31
C PHE A 30 -33.18 38.55 -0.06
N ALA A 31 -33.93 38.81 -1.12
CA ALA A 31 -33.56 38.44 -2.49
C ALA A 31 -32.31 39.19 -2.98
N VAL A 32 -32.19 40.49 -2.68
CA VAL A 32 -31.00 41.29 -2.98
C VAL A 32 -29.81 40.82 -2.16
N PHE A 33 -29.99 40.52 -0.87
CA PHE A 33 -28.94 39.97 -0.03
C PHE A 33 -28.46 38.59 -0.53
N ALA A 34 -29.39 37.69 -0.87
CA ALA A 34 -29.07 36.39 -1.45
C ALA A 34 -28.37 36.54 -2.81
N TYR A 35 -28.80 37.48 -3.66
CA TYR A 35 -28.14 37.79 -4.92
C TYR A 35 -26.72 38.32 -4.70
N LEU A 36 -26.52 39.23 -3.75
CA LEU A 36 -25.19 39.74 -3.40
C LEU A 36 -24.29 38.62 -2.89
N VAL A 37 -24.75 37.79 -1.95
CA VAL A 37 -23.99 36.63 -1.43
C VAL A 37 -23.67 35.63 -2.53
N LEU A 38 -24.60 35.34 -3.45
CA LEU A 38 -24.39 34.43 -4.57
C LEU A 38 -23.50 35.03 -5.68
N SER A 39 -23.52 36.35 -5.86
CA SER A 39 -22.67 37.08 -6.81
C SER A 39 -21.25 37.32 -6.28
N GLN A 40 -21.07 37.33 -4.96
CA GLN A 40 -19.78 37.40 -4.28
C GLN A 40 -19.18 36.01 -4.00
N ARG A 41 -19.91 34.92 -4.25
CA ARG A 41 -19.24 33.62 -4.39
C ARG A 41 -18.26 33.77 -5.56
N PRO A 42 -16.96 33.54 -5.36
CA PRO A 42 -16.05 33.51 -6.49
C PRO A 42 -16.67 32.52 -7.46
N ARG A 43 -17.01 32.96 -8.68
CA ARG A 43 -17.22 32.02 -9.78
C ARG A 43 -16.03 31.08 -9.68
N ALA A 44 -16.29 29.80 -9.40
CA ALA A 44 -15.30 28.78 -9.60
C ALA A 44 -14.98 28.85 -11.09
N GLN A 45 -14.05 29.74 -11.44
CA GLN A 45 -13.35 29.70 -12.69
C GLN A 45 -12.66 28.36 -12.62
N TRP A 46 -13.27 27.39 -13.28
CA TRP A 46 -12.57 26.24 -13.79
C TRP A 46 -11.47 26.83 -14.67
N ARG A 47 -10.33 27.13 -14.03
CA ARG A 47 -9.08 27.34 -14.73
C ARG A 47 -8.74 25.94 -15.22
N PRO A 48 -8.75 25.66 -16.53
CA PRO A 48 -7.98 24.52 -16.99
C PRO A 48 -6.59 24.67 -16.38
N PRO A 49 -5.96 23.57 -15.89
CA PRO A 49 -4.60 23.66 -15.39
C PRO A 49 -3.80 24.40 -16.47
N SER A 50 -3.29 25.57 -16.10
CA SER A 50 -2.38 26.31 -16.96
C SER A 50 -1.30 25.31 -17.28
N SER A 51 -1.17 25.01 -18.57
CA SER A 51 -0.03 24.35 -19.18
C SER A 51 1.20 25.24 -19.00
N GLY A 52 1.61 25.42 -17.74
CA GLY A 52 2.96 25.72 -17.36
C GLY A 52 3.75 24.45 -17.56
N ALA A 53 3.94 24.09 -18.84
CA ALA A 53 5.00 23.20 -19.26
C ALA A 53 6.33 23.90 -18.96
N ALA A 54 6.70 23.92 -17.68
CA ALA A 54 8.06 24.15 -17.26
C ALA A 54 8.80 22.83 -17.47
N ALA A 55 9.32 22.67 -18.69
CA ALA A 55 10.41 21.79 -19.10
C ALA A 55 10.73 20.64 -18.14
N THR A 56 9.93 19.58 -18.16
CA THR A 56 10.23 18.30 -17.50
C THR A 56 11.34 17.62 -18.31
N ARG A 57 12.59 17.81 -17.89
CA ARG A 57 13.76 17.08 -18.37
C ARG A 57 14.35 16.33 -17.17
N SER A 58 14.49 15.01 -17.32
CA SER A 58 14.66 14.00 -16.27
C SER A 58 13.33 13.65 -15.56
N GLY A 59 12.78 12.47 -15.84
CA GLY A 59 11.83 11.74 -15.01
C GLY A 59 12.49 11.56 -13.66
N ASP A 60 12.02 12.36 -12.72
CA ASP A 60 12.91 13.03 -11.79
C ASP A 60 13.24 12.11 -10.61
N LEU A 61 14.42 11.52 -10.58
CA LEU A 61 14.93 10.85 -9.38
C LEU A 61 14.97 11.82 -8.18
N ALA A 62 14.98 13.14 -8.42
CA ALA A 62 14.82 14.12 -7.35
C ALA A 62 13.40 14.14 -6.78
N ALA A 63 12.37 13.73 -7.54
CA ALA A 63 11.01 13.57 -7.00
C ALA A 63 10.97 12.50 -5.91
N VAL A 64 11.75 11.41 -6.04
CA VAL A 64 11.87 10.38 -4.99
C VAL A 64 12.57 10.91 -3.73
N ALA A 65 13.43 11.92 -3.88
CA ALA A 65 14.17 12.51 -2.76
C ALA A 65 13.34 13.50 -1.92
N ASN A 66 12.13 13.87 -2.37
CA ASN A 66 11.27 14.79 -1.65
C ASN A 66 10.76 14.21 -0.31
N ASP A 67 9.95 14.98 0.43
CA ASP A 67 9.42 14.56 1.73
C ASP A 67 8.26 13.55 1.63
N THR A 68 7.70 13.32 0.45
CA THR A 68 6.68 12.30 0.19
C THR A 68 7.20 11.10 -0.58
N LEU A 69 8.51 10.98 -0.75
CA LEU A 69 9.17 9.90 -1.47
C LEU A 69 8.67 9.75 -2.92
N GLY A 70 8.23 10.83 -3.55
CA GLY A 70 7.68 10.81 -4.92
C GLY A 70 6.22 10.33 -5.03
N PHE A 71 5.52 10.13 -3.90
CA PHE A 71 4.08 9.88 -3.85
C PHE A 71 3.32 11.19 -3.58
N ASP A 72 2.00 11.23 -3.80
CA ASP A 72 1.20 12.41 -3.42
C ASP A 72 1.07 12.52 -1.90
N LYS A 73 0.99 11.37 -1.22
CA LYS A 73 0.86 11.29 0.24
C LYS A 73 1.48 10.00 0.79
N VAL A 74 2.07 10.09 1.97
CA VAL A 74 2.53 8.94 2.76
C VAL A 74 1.66 8.83 4.00
N PHE A 75 0.86 7.77 4.07
CA PHE A 75 0.00 7.47 5.20
C PHE A 75 0.73 6.58 6.21
N ALA A 76 0.51 6.85 7.49
CA ALA A 76 0.89 5.95 8.58
C ALA A 76 -0.38 5.55 9.35
N ILE A 77 -0.73 4.26 9.33
CA ILE A 77 -1.83 3.71 10.11
C ILE A 77 -1.32 3.47 11.53
N ASN A 78 -1.86 4.21 12.49
CA ASN A 78 -1.48 4.13 13.89
C ASN A 78 -2.73 4.19 14.76
N ARG A 79 -2.83 3.31 15.75
CA ARG A 79 -3.92 3.43 16.74
C ARG A 79 -3.70 4.68 17.59
N PRO A 80 -4.73 5.53 17.82
CA PRO A 80 -4.60 6.70 18.68
C PRO A 80 -4.08 6.39 20.10
N SER A 81 -4.37 5.20 20.61
CA SER A 81 -3.89 4.71 21.91
C SER A 81 -2.40 4.33 21.93
N ARG A 82 -1.77 4.12 20.77
CA ARG A 82 -0.34 3.77 20.63
C ARG A 82 0.50 5.02 20.40
N SER A 83 0.43 5.96 21.34
CA SER A 83 1.23 7.19 21.32
C SER A 83 2.72 6.89 21.34
N ASP A 84 3.14 5.80 22.00
CA ASP A 84 4.52 5.30 22.00
C ASP A 84 5.06 5.04 20.59
N ARG A 85 4.26 4.36 19.74
CA ARG A 85 4.62 4.09 18.35
C ARG A 85 4.56 5.36 17.51
N ARG A 86 3.57 6.22 17.75
CA ARG A 86 3.41 7.48 17.04
C ARG A 86 4.58 8.43 17.28
N ASP A 87 5.05 8.56 18.52
CA ASP A 87 6.19 9.40 18.89
C ASP A 87 7.48 8.91 18.21
N SER A 88 7.74 7.60 18.33
CA SER A 88 8.91 6.97 17.69
C SER A 88 8.89 7.13 16.17
N LEU A 89 7.74 6.87 15.53
CA LEU A 89 7.59 6.96 14.08
C LEU A 89 7.66 8.41 13.57
N SER A 90 7.08 9.36 14.31
CA SER A 90 7.14 10.79 13.99
C SER A 90 8.59 11.29 14.00
N LEU A 91 9.35 10.90 15.04
CA LEU A 91 10.76 11.26 15.16
C LEU A 91 11.60 10.62 14.05
N ALA A 92 11.40 9.33 13.77
CA ALA A 92 12.08 8.64 12.67
C ALA A 92 11.83 9.31 11.31
N ALA A 93 10.58 9.67 11.04
CA ALA A 93 10.18 10.37 9.83
C ALA A 93 10.81 11.76 9.73
N ALA A 94 10.80 12.54 10.81
CA ALA A 94 11.44 13.85 10.85
C ALA A 94 12.95 13.78 10.59
N LEU A 95 13.65 12.84 11.23
CA LEU A 95 15.11 12.67 11.10
C LEU A 95 15.54 12.22 9.70
N THR A 96 14.67 11.51 8.98
CA THR A 96 14.93 11.05 7.60
C THR A 96 14.24 11.89 6.52
N GLY A 97 13.58 12.99 6.92
CA GLY A 97 12.90 13.92 6.01
C GLY A 97 11.76 13.26 5.23
N VAL A 98 10.89 12.52 5.93
CA VAL A 98 9.66 11.91 5.42
C VAL A 98 8.46 12.57 6.11
N ARG A 99 7.49 13.02 5.32
CA ARG A 99 6.25 13.65 5.79
C ARG A 99 5.13 12.62 5.87
N LEU A 100 4.76 12.25 7.09
CA LEU A 100 3.67 11.32 7.36
C LEU A 100 2.33 12.03 7.53
N SER A 101 1.28 11.40 7.01
CA SER A 101 -0.13 11.71 7.27
C SER A 101 -0.74 10.57 8.07
N TYR A 102 -1.06 10.82 9.35
CA TYR A 102 -1.59 9.76 10.20
C TYR A 102 -3.05 9.43 9.85
N SER A 103 -3.36 8.14 9.83
CA SER A 103 -4.71 7.60 9.74
C SER A 103 -4.95 6.65 10.92
N ASP A 104 -6.14 6.71 11.50
CA ASP A 104 -6.43 5.96 12.72
C ASP A 104 -6.51 4.45 12.44
N GLY A 105 -5.72 3.69 13.20
CA GLY A 105 -5.92 2.26 13.36
C GLY A 105 -7.21 1.99 14.15
N ILE A 106 -7.98 1.00 13.71
CA ILE A 106 -9.32 0.72 14.25
C ILE A 106 -9.27 -0.50 15.16
N ASP A 107 -9.88 -0.41 16.33
CA ASP A 107 -10.11 -1.60 17.16
C ASP A 107 -11.26 -2.41 16.52
N GLY A 108 -10.99 -3.66 16.16
CA GLY A 108 -12.01 -4.47 15.47
C GLY A 108 -13.24 -4.79 16.32
N SER A 109 -13.19 -4.59 17.64
CA SER A 109 -14.36 -4.66 18.50
C SER A 109 -15.35 -3.50 18.27
N GLU A 110 -14.89 -2.37 17.73
CA GLU A 110 -15.70 -1.19 17.40
C GLU A 110 -16.37 -1.29 16.01
N VAL A 111 -16.02 -2.32 15.23
CA VAL A 111 -16.58 -2.52 13.88
C VAL A 111 -17.83 -3.39 13.98
N GLU A 112 -18.97 -2.78 13.62
CA GLU A 112 -20.28 -3.42 13.54
C GLU A 112 -20.31 -4.54 12.48
N GLU A 113 -20.89 -5.69 12.80
CA GLU A 113 -20.94 -6.84 11.88
C GLU A 113 -21.72 -6.54 10.59
N ARG A 114 -22.76 -5.70 10.68
CA ARG A 114 -23.60 -5.31 9.53
C ARG A 114 -22.88 -4.52 8.44
N VAL A 115 -21.67 -4.01 8.71
CA VAL A 115 -20.89 -3.24 7.73
C VAL A 115 -19.83 -4.08 7.03
N LEU A 116 -19.70 -5.35 7.39
CA LEU A 116 -18.77 -6.27 6.76
C LEU A 116 -19.33 -6.73 5.39
N PRO A 117 -18.46 -7.06 4.42
CA PRO A 117 -18.87 -7.66 3.15
C PRO A 117 -19.77 -8.89 3.36
N ALA A 118 -20.75 -9.08 2.48
CA ALA A 118 -21.79 -10.10 2.66
C ALA A 118 -21.23 -11.53 2.72
N ASP A 119 -20.12 -11.81 2.03
CA ASP A 119 -19.46 -13.12 2.04
C ASP A 119 -18.74 -13.44 3.37
N SER A 120 -18.69 -12.49 4.30
CA SER A 120 -18.17 -12.68 5.65
C SER A 120 -19.24 -13.21 6.63
N GLU A 121 -20.52 -13.22 6.23
CA GLU A 121 -21.61 -13.71 7.07
C GLU A 121 -21.38 -15.17 7.50
N GLY A 122 -21.49 -15.43 8.80
CA GLY A 122 -21.22 -16.76 9.38
C GLY A 122 -19.74 -17.17 9.45
N LYS A 123 -18.81 -16.36 8.92
CA LYS A 123 -17.36 -16.62 9.01
C LYS A 123 -16.79 -16.01 10.28
N ARG A 124 -15.99 -16.79 11.02
CA ARG A 124 -15.30 -16.31 12.22
C ARG A 124 -13.98 -15.63 11.85
N ILE A 125 -14.01 -14.33 11.64
CA ILE A 125 -12.82 -13.51 11.38
C ILE A 125 -12.33 -12.92 12.70
N ARG A 126 -11.02 -13.00 12.96
CA ARG A 126 -10.42 -12.44 14.18
C ARG A 126 -10.69 -10.94 14.25
N LYS A 127 -11.05 -10.43 15.43
CA LYS A 127 -11.33 -8.99 15.62
C LYS A 127 -10.15 -8.10 15.18
N GLY A 128 -8.92 -8.48 15.50
CA GLY A 128 -7.74 -7.79 14.98
C GLY A 128 -7.74 -7.65 13.45
N ASN A 129 -8.05 -8.73 12.72
CA ASN A 129 -8.12 -8.72 11.25
C ASN A 129 -9.22 -7.79 10.74
N VAL A 130 -10.37 -7.72 11.43
CA VAL A 130 -11.45 -6.78 11.10
C VAL A 130 -11.00 -5.32 11.30
N GLY A 131 -10.32 -5.03 12.41
CA GLY A 131 -9.78 -3.70 12.69
C GLY A 131 -8.72 -3.26 11.66
N SER A 132 -7.76 -4.16 11.37
CA SER A 132 -6.77 -3.99 10.30
C SER A 132 -7.45 -3.67 8.97
N TRP A 133 -8.34 -4.56 8.51
CA TRP A 133 -9.10 -4.36 7.28
C TRP A 133 -9.78 -2.99 7.24
N ARG A 134 -10.48 -2.60 8.31
CA ARG A 134 -11.20 -1.34 8.35
C ARG A 134 -10.27 -0.14 8.24
N ALA A 135 -9.11 -0.17 8.91
CA ALA A 135 -8.12 0.89 8.85
C ALA A 135 -7.55 1.05 7.43
N HIS A 136 -7.13 -0.03 6.79
CA HIS A 136 -6.64 0.01 5.40
C HIS A 136 -7.72 0.48 4.42
N MET A 137 -8.97 0.00 4.56
CA MET A 137 -10.08 0.46 3.73
C MET A 137 -10.39 1.96 3.91
N ASN A 138 -10.17 2.54 5.09
CA ASN A 138 -10.34 3.98 5.32
C ASN A 138 -9.29 4.80 4.55
N VAL A 139 -8.02 4.35 4.56
CA VAL A 139 -6.95 5.00 3.77
C VAL A 139 -7.25 4.89 2.27
N LEU A 140 -7.62 3.70 1.79
CA LEU A 140 -7.97 3.52 0.38
C LEU A 140 -9.15 4.40 -0.05
N ARG A 141 -10.17 4.54 0.80
CA ARG A 141 -11.30 5.45 0.55
C ARG A 141 -10.83 6.89 0.44
N THR A 142 -9.97 7.32 1.36
CA THR A 142 -9.38 8.67 1.37
C THR A 142 -8.63 8.96 0.06
N ILE A 143 -7.83 8.01 -0.43
CA ILE A 143 -7.11 8.14 -1.72
C ILE A 143 -8.08 8.44 -2.87
N VAL A 144 -9.22 7.74 -2.91
CA VAL A 144 -10.22 7.93 -3.96
C VAL A 144 -11.00 9.24 -3.79
N GLU A 145 -11.41 9.57 -2.58
CA GLU A 145 -12.21 10.77 -2.27
C GLU A 145 -11.41 12.06 -2.47
N GLU A 146 -10.14 12.08 -2.09
CA GLU A 146 -9.24 13.23 -2.29
C GLU A 146 -8.65 13.28 -3.70
N GLY A 147 -8.83 12.23 -4.51
CA GLY A 147 -8.34 12.17 -5.88
C GLY A 147 -6.83 11.98 -6.02
N LEU A 148 -6.14 11.49 -4.98
CA LEU A 148 -4.68 11.23 -5.00
C LEU A 148 -4.33 10.21 -6.09
N GLU A 149 -3.31 10.50 -6.90
CA GLU A 149 -2.82 9.61 -7.96
C GLU A 149 -2.03 8.43 -7.39
N THR A 150 -1.20 8.68 -6.37
CA THR A 150 -0.42 7.64 -5.70
C THR A 150 -0.27 7.91 -4.20
N ALA A 151 -0.28 6.86 -3.39
CA ALA A 151 0.00 6.98 -1.97
C ALA A 151 0.76 5.77 -1.43
N LEU A 152 1.73 6.02 -0.56
CA LEU A 152 2.41 5.01 0.25
C LEU A 152 1.66 4.84 1.57
N ILE A 153 1.45 3.61 2.02
CA ILE A 153 0.72 3.25 3.23
C ILE A 153 1.66 2.42 4.10
N LEU A 154 1.89 2.88 5.34
CA LEU A 154 2.80 2.27 6.31
C LEU A 154 2.04 1.87 7.58
N GLU A 155 2.39 0.73 8.16
CA GLU A 155 1.97 0.35 9.52
C GLU A 155 2.84 1.04 10.59
N ASP A 156 2.40 1.15 11.84
CA ASP A 156 3.09 1.94 12.86
C ASP A 156 4.30 1.26 13.53
N ASP A 157 4.41 -0.07 13.42
CA ASP A 157 5.58 -0.86 13.82
C ASP A 157 6.63 -1.00 12.71
N ILE A 158 6.54 -0.20 11.65
CA ILE A 158 7.50 -0.18 10.55
C ILE A 158 8.85 0.47 10.92
N ASP A 159 9.90 0.11 10.20
CA ASP A 159 11.20 0.79 10.17
C ASP A 159 11.81 0.74 8.76
N TRP A 160 12.84 1.56 8.56
CA TRP A 160 13.59 1.63 7.31
C TRP A 160 15.07 1.92 7.57
N ASP A 161 15.89 1.77 6.53
CA ASP A 161 17.29 2.17 6.58
C ASP A 161 17.40 3.71 6.46
N VAL A 162 18.34 4.35 7.15
CA VAL A 162 18.59 5.81 7.01
C VAL A 162 18.82 6.23 5.56
N ARG A 163 19.22 5.29 4.69
CA ARG A 163 19.42 5.46 3.24
C ARG A 163 18.14 5.20 2.40
N LEU A 164 16.94 5.23 2.99
CA LEU A 164 15.67 4.93 2.31
C LEU A 164 15.50 5.65 0.96
N LYS A 165 15.83 6.94 0.88
CA LYS A 165 15.65 7.73 -0.35
C LYS A 165 16.51 7.21 -1.51
N SER A 166 17.77 6.83 -1.25
CA SER A 166 18.62 6.25 -2.30
C SER A 166 18.17 4.84 -2.68
N GLN A 167 17.70 4.05 -1.71
CA GLN A 167 17.10 2.74 -2.01
C GLN A 167 15.86 2.87 -2.91
N LEU A 168 14.99 3.85 -2.63
CA LEU A 168 13.79 4.12 -3.42
C LEU A 168 14.10 4.68 -4.80
N GLN A 169 15.18 5.45 -4.95
CA GLN A 169 15.64 5.90 -6.27
C GLN A 169 16.06 4.71 -7.14
N THR A 170 16.83 3.77 -6.59
CA THR A 170 17.22 2.56 -7.33
C THR A 170 16.03 1.64 -7.59
N PHE A 171 15.13 1.49 -6.61
CA PHE A 171 13.87 0.77 -6.82
C PHE A 171 13.00 1.42 -7.91
N SER A 172 12.90 2.75 -7.93
CA SER A 172 12.19 3.51 -8.95
C SER A 172 12.69 3.18 -10.37
N LEU A 173 14.00 3.14 -10.58
CA LEU A 173 14.58 2.73 -11.86
C LEU A 173 14.22 1.27 -12.22
N ALA A 174 14.34 0.35 -11.25
CA ALA A 174 14.03 -1.06 -11.46
C ALA A 174 12.53 -1.32 -11.69
N SER A 175 11.64 -0.62 -10.98
CA SER A 175 10.19 -0.73 -11.14
C SER A 175 9.75 -0.18 -12.49
N GLN A 176 10.33 0.94 -12.94
CA GLN A 176 10.11 1.44 -14.29
C GLN A 176 10.53 0.40 -15.33
N ALA A 177 11.73 -0.18 -15.20
CA ALA A 177 12.21 -1.21 -16.12
C ALA A 177 11.29 -2.44 -16.16
N PHE A 178 10.76 -2.86 -15.01
CA PHE A 178 9.79 -3.95 -14.91
C PHE A 178 8.46 -3.64 -15.61
N LEU A 179 8.05 -2.36 -15.62
CA LEU A 179 6.76 -1.91 -16.13
C LEU A 179 6.80 -1.43 -17.60
N GLN A 180 7.97 -1.19 -18.18
CA GLN A 180 8.05 -0.68 -19.55
C GLN A 180 7.51 -1.68 -20.59
N PRO A 181 6.88 -1.19 -21.68
CA PRO A 181 6.63 -1.96 -22.88
C PRO A 181 7.93 -2.42 -23.54
N LEU A 182 7.93 -3.61 -24.15
CA LEU A 182 8.97 -4.01 -25.10
C LEU A 182 8.78 -3.23 -26.42
N ASP A 183 9.87 -2.78 -27.03
CA ASP A 183 9.85 -1.94 -28.24
C ASP A 183 8.97 -2.50 -29.37
N GLY A 184 8.17 -1.61 -30.00
CA GLY A 184 7.62 -1.66 -31.36
C GLY A 184 6.69 -2.80 -31.80
N HIS A 185 6.98 -4.04 -31.40
CA HIS A 185 6.37 -5.26 -31.95
C HIS A 185 5.33 -5.89 -31.00
N SER A 186 5.20 -5.37 -29.77
CA SER A 186 4.39 -5.99 -28.71
C SER A 186 3.07 -5.29 -28.41
N HIS A 187 2.53 -4.50 -29.36
CA HIS A 187 1.27 -3.75 -29.21
C HIS A 187 1.18 -2.86 -27.96
N GLY A 188 2.30 -2.39 -27.40
CA GLY A 188 2.32 -1.55 -26.18
C GLY A 188 2.07 -2.31 -24.87
N ARG A 189 2.14 -3.64 -24.86
CA ARG A 189 2.06 -4.46 -23.63
C ARG A 189 3.37 -4.30 -22.83
N SER A 190 3.27 -4.18 -21.50
CA SER A 190 4.46 -4.19 -20.62
C SER A 190 5.18 -5.53 -20.69
N LEU A 191 6.50 -5.53 -20.44
CA LEU A 191 7.31 -6.74 -20.35
C LEU A 191 6.70 -7.77 -19.38
N SER A 192 6.22 -7.28 -18.23
CA SER A 192 5.52 -8.12 -17.26
C SER A 192 4.15 -8.62 -17.75
N ALA A 193 3.44 -7.88 -18.60
CA ALA A 193 2.20 -8.35 -19.20
C ALA A 193 2.43 -9.40 -20.29
N LEU A 194 3.54 -9.37 -21.02
CA LEU A 194 3.87 -10.36 -22.05
C LEU A 194 4.31 -11.69 -21.43
N LEU A 195 5.23 -11.64 -20.46
CA LEU A 195 5.74 -12.86 -19.81
C LEU A 195 4.70 -13.57 -18.92
N ARG A 196 3.65 -12.86 -18.50
CA ARG A 196 2.49 -13.46 -17.82
C ARG A 196 1.63 -14.34 -18.75
N ASP A 197 1.64 -14.06 -20.06
CA ASP A 197 0.80 -14.78 -21.03
C ASP A 197 1.55 -15.94 -21.72
N GLU A 198 2.88 -15.88 -21.85
CA GLU A 198 3.64 -16.83 -22.66
C GLU A 198 4.25 -18.04 -21.91
N GLY A 199 4.16 -18.10 -20.57
CA GLY A 199 4.40 -19.32 -19.80
C GLY A 199 5.86 -19.80 -19.66
N ASP A 200 6.16 -20.33 -18.47
CA ASP A 200 7.33 -21.10 -18.02
C ASP A 200 8.72 -20.46 -17.97
N ALA A 201 9.02 -19.36 -18.68
CA ALA A 201 10.36 -18.75 -18.63
C ALA A 201 10.49 -17.55 -17.65
N THR A 202 11.43 -17.64 -16.70
CA THR A 202 11.82 -16.53 -15.81
C THR A 202 13.03 -15.79 -16.36
N THR A 203 12.83 -14.58 -16.86
CA THR A 203 13.93 -13.75 -17.36
C THR A 203 14.51 -12.90 -16.24
N THR A 204 15.77 -13.16 -15.87
CA THR A 204 16.52 -12.30 -14.94
C THR A 204 17.31 -11.24 -15.71
N LEU A 205 17.04 -9.97 -15.44
CA LEU A 205 17.83 -8.84 -15.90
C LEU A 205 18.95 -8.58 -14.88
N PRO A 206 20.23 -8.84 -15.20
CA PRO A 206 21.35 -8.73 -14.26
C PRO A 206 21.67 -7.29 -13.85
N ARG A 207 21.10 -6.30 -14.55
CA ARG A 207 21.23 -4.86 -14.33
C ARG A 207 19.96 -4.15 -14.79
N ILE A 208 19.71 -2.97 -14.26
CA ILE A 208 18.61 -2.12 -14.71
C ILE A 208 18.91 -1.63 -16.15
N PRO A 209 18.05 -1.91 -17.14
CA PRO A 209 18.23 -1.41 -18.49
C PRO A 209 18.03 0.11 -18.54
N GLN A 210 18.75 0.78 -19.45
CA GLN A 210 18.48 2.18 -19.76
C GLN A 210 17.18 2.28 -20.55
N LEU A 211 16.24 3.08 -20.06
CA LEU A 211 14.93 3.23 -20.70
C LEU A 211 14.97 4.32 -21.77
N PRO A 212 14.41 4.08 -22.97
CA PRO A 212 14.45 5.04 -24.07
C PRO A 212 13.61 6.29 -23.80
N HIS A 213 12.57 6.16 -22.97
CA HIS A 213 11.71 7.26 -22.55
C HIS A 213 11.46 7.18 -21.04
N GLN A 214 11.44 8.33 -20.39
CA GLN A 214 11.10 8.40 -18.98
C GLN A 214 9.57 8.44 -18.81
N PRO A 215 9.02 7.67 -17.86
CA PRO A 215 7.60 7.62 -17.62
C PRO A 215 7.09 8.98 -17.13
N GLN A 216 5.96 9.40 -17.70
CA GLN A 216 5.25 10.59 -17.26
C GLN A 216 4.30 10.21 -16.12
N GLY A 217 4.28 10.99 -15.03
CA GLY A 217 3.34 10.79 -13.91
C GLY A 217 4.04 10.40 -12.61
N SER A 218 4.31 9.11 -12.40
CA SER A 218 4.93 8.60 -11.17
C SER A 218 6.41 8.25 -11.39
N PRO A 219 7.32 8.61 -10.46
CA PRO A 219 8.71 8.20 -10.55
C PRO A 219 8.89 6.68 -10.44
N TYR A 220 7.88 5.93 -10.00
CA TYR A 220 7.94 4.47 -9.93
C TYR A 220 7.44 3.76 -11.19
N GLY A 221 7.16 4.52 -12.27
CA GLY A 221 6.53 4.02 -13.48
C GLY A 221 5.01 4.11 -13.43
N THR A 222 4.35 3.76 -14.53
CA THR A 222 2.88 3.83 -14.67
C THR A 222 2.28 2.45 -14.89
N GLY A 223 0.98 2.28 -14.60
CA GLY A 223 0.25 1.05 -14.87
C GLY A 223 0.34 -0.04 -13.80
N TRP A 224 1.05 0.22 -12.69
CA TRP A 224 1.00 -0.62 -11.51
C TRP A 224 -0.24 -0.31 -10.65
N ASP A 225 -0.76 -1.33 -9.97
CA ASP A 225 -1.84 -1.21 -8.99
C ASP A 225 -1.28 -1.14 -7.56
N VAL A 226 -0.26 -1.97 -7.27
CA VAL A 226 0.39 -2.07 -5.95
C VAL A 226 1.91 -2.13 -6.09
N LEU A 227 2.64 -1.36 -5.28
CA LEU A 227 4.07 -1.56 -5.02
C LEU A 227 4.23 -2.05 -3.58
N TRP A 228 4.62 -3.30 -3.38
CA TRP A 228 4.75 -3.93 -2.08
C TRP A 228 6.20 -3.78 -1.59
N LEU A 229 6.44 -2.74 -0.79
CA LEU A 229 7.80 -2.28 -0.43
C LEU A 229 8.29 -2.80 0.92
N GLY A 230 7.35 -3.22 1.78
CA GLY A 230 7.57 -3.80 3.09
C GLY A 230 6.66 -5.00 3.29
N HIS A 231 7.28 -6.15 3.53
CA HIS A 231 6.61 -7.44 3.68
C HIS A 231 7.46 -8.38 4.54
N CYS A 232 6.85 -9.43 5.11
CA CYS A 232 7.57 -10.44 5.88
C CYS A 232 8.24 -11.50 4.98
N GLY A 233 7.73 -11.68 3.77
CA GLY A 233 8.29 -12.63 2.80
C GLY A 233 7.50 -12.63 1.50
N THR A 234 8.15 -13.08 0.43
CA THR A 234 7.56 -13.27 -0.90
C THR A 234 8.35 -14.38 -1.63
N GLU A 235 7.68 -15.10 -2.54
CA GLU A 235 8.35 -16.09 -3.37
C GLU A 235 9.13 -15.38 -4.50
N LEU A 236 10.44 -15.66 -4.59
CA LEU A 236 11.28 -15.22 -5.70
C LEU A 236 10.97 -16.11 -6.92
N PRO A 237 10.59 -15.55 -8.09
CA PRO A 237 10.43 -16.35 -9.29
C PRO A 237 11.81 -16.78 -9.77
N ILE A 238 12.06 -18.08 -9.76
CA ILE A 238 13.27 -18.72 -10.28
C ILE A 238 12.86 -19.83 -11.24
N HIS A 239 13.72 -20.16 -12.20
CA HIS A 239 13.50 -21.29 -13.10
C HIS A 239 13.60 -22.62 -12.33
N GLU A 240 12.61 -23.51 -12.54
CA GLU A 240 12.65 -24.90 -12.08
C GLU A 240 13.73 -25.69 -12.83
N GLY A 241 14.98 -25.52 -12.42
CA GLY A 241 16.12 -26.36 -12.77
C GLY A 241 17.14 -26.47 -11.62
N GLU A 242 16.83 -25.83 -10.50
CA GLU A 242 17.75 -25.64 -9.36
C GLU A 242 17.05 -25.89 -8.01
N GLU A 243 15.93 -26.63 -8.02
CA GLU A 243 15.33 -27.16 -6.79
C GLU A 243 15.80 -28.59 -6.50
N ASP A 244 16.28 -28.76 -5.27
CA ASP A 244 16.40 -30.02 -4.53
C ASP A 244 17.49 -31.01 -4.97
N ALA A 245 18.74 -30.57 -4.91
CA ALA A 245 19.80 -31.47 -4.50
C ALA A 245 19.56 -31.94 -3.05
N LYS A 246 18.88 -33.08 -2.92
CA LYS A 246 18.88 -34.04 -1.80
C LYS A 246 18.30 -33.55 -0.46
N ASN A 247 17.11 -34.05 -0.13
CA ASN A 247 16.66 -34.18 1.25
C ASN A 247 16.36 -35.67 1.57
N PRO A 248 17.27 -36.42 2.21
CA PRO A 248 17.07 -37.84 2.53
C PRO A 248 16.39 -38.09 3.88
N HIS A 249 15.69 -37.12 4.48
CA HIS A 249 15.09 -37.27 5.82
C HIS A 249 13.61 -36.92 5.87
N ARG A 250 12.81 -37.63 5.06
CA ARG A 250 11.35 -37.71 5.21
C ARG A 250 10.93 -39.16 5.49
N ASP A 251 11.58 -39.79 6.45
CA ASP A 251 11.12 -41.06 7.04
C ASP A 251 10.77 -40.82 8.50
N ALA A 252 9.48 -40.60 8.80
CA ALA A 252 8.83 -40.91 10.07
C ALA A 252 7.36 -40.46 10.02
N ASP A 253 6.50 -41.33 9.49
CA ASP A 253 5.19 -41.69 10.10
C ASP A 253 4.46 -42.62 9.13
N ALA A 254 4.47 -43.92 9.44
CA ALA A 254 4.04 -44.99 8.54
C ALA A 254 2.52 -45.24 8.49
N ASP A 255 1.69 -44.44 9.16
CA ASP A 255 0.22 -44.67 9.23
C ASP A 255 -0.64 -43.42 8.93
N ALA A 256 -0.05 -42.31 8.47
CA ALA A 256 -0.83 -41.20 7.95
C ALA A 256 -1.14 -41.41 6.46
N PRO A 257 -2.39 -41.26 5.99
CA PRO A 257 -2.66 -41.19 4.55
C PRO A 257 -1.79 -40.08 3.95
N PRO A 258 -1.15 -40.32 2.79
CA PRO A 258 -0.26 -39.34 2.20
C PRO A 258 -1.01 -38.02 2.05
N PRO A 259 -0.42 -36.88 2.44
CA PRO A 259 -1.02 -35.58 2.15
C PRO A 259 -1.30 -35.53 0.64
N PRO A 260 -2.43 -34.93 0.21
CA PRO A 260 -2.69 -34.77 -1.21
C PRO A 260 -1.45 -34.14 -1.86
N PRO A 261 -1.05 -34.62 -3.07
CA PRO A 261 0.11 -34.06 -3.74
C PRO A 261 -0.05 -32.53 -3.78
N PRO A 262 0.99 -31.75 -3.42
CA PRO A 262 0.89 -30.31 -3.52
C PRO A 262 0.44 -29.99 -4.93
N ALA A 263 -0.66 -29.22 -5.04
CA ALA A 263 -1.15 -28.74 -6.33
C ALA A 263 0.07 -28.24 -7.12
N GLN A 264 0.28 -28.80 -8.32
CA GLN A 264 1.46 -28.51 -9.14
C GLN A 264 1.53 -26.98 -9.28
N LYS A 265 2.45 -26.35 -8.55
CA LYS A 265 2.65 -24.90 -8.62
C LYS A 265 3.27 -24.63 -9.97
N LYS A 266 2.48 -24.49 -11.04
CA LYS A 266 3.02 -24.08 -12.34
C LYS A 266 3.91 -22.83 -12.13
N PRO A 267 5.18 -22.86 -12.54
CA PRO A 267 6.03 -21.68 -12.51
C PRO A 267 5.43 -20.68 -13.50
N LEU A 268 4.74 -19.66 -12.98
CA LEU A 268 4.35 -18.53 -13.80
C LEU A 268 5.65 -17.77 -14.08
N GLY A 269 6.17 -17.91 -15.30
CA GLY A 269 7.31 -17.15 -15.80
C GLY A 269 7.15 -15.65 -15.51
N GLY A 270 8.28 -14.96 -15.31
CA GLY A 270 8.27 -13.55 -14.91
C GLY A 270 9.62 -12.86 -15.07
N VAL A 271 9.60 -11.54 -14.94
CA VAL A 271 10.83 -10.72 -14.96
C VAL A 271 11.35 -10.57 -13.53
N VAL A 272 12.65 -10.75 -13.37
CA VAL A 272 13.38 -10.31 -12.17
C VAL A 272 14.39 -9.24 -12.58
N VAL A 273 14.21 -8.02 -12.11
CA VAL A 273 15.20 -6.94 -12.27
C VAL A 273 16.12 -6.96 -11.06
N THR A 274 17.41 -7.25 -11.26
CA THR A 274 18.39 -7.28 -10.18
C THR A 274 19.19 -5.98 -10.09
N ILE A 275 19.46 -5.56 -8.86
CA ILE A 275 20.30 -4.44 -8.47
C ILE A 275 21.47 -5.05 -7.70
N ARG A 276 22.66 -5.04 -8.30
CA ARG A 276 23.88 -5.59 -7.71
C ARG A 276 24.61 -4.55 -6.89
N ASP A 277 25.50 -5.03 -6.02
CA ASP A 277 26.41 -4.20 -5.23
C ASP A 277 25.67 -3.17 -4.35
N ASP A 278 24.45 -3.52 -3.91
CA ASP A 278 23.66 -2.68 -3.01
C ASP A 278 24.15 -2.90 -1.57
N GLU A 279 24.97 -1.96 -1.08
CA GLU A 279 25.53 -1.98 0.27
C GLU A 279 24.47 -1.98 1.37
N THR A 280 23.22 -1.62 1.07
CA THR A 280 22.13 -1.65 2.05
C THR A 280 21.51 -3.03 2.22
N VAL A 281 21.77 -3.98 1.32
CA VAL A 281 21.32 -5.38 1.42
C VAL A 281 22.25 -6.15 2.34
N PRO A 282 21.80 -6.77 3.45
CA PRO A 282 22.66 -7.56 4.33
C PRO A 282 23.43 -8.69 3.63
N ALA A 283 24.54 -9.14 4.24
CA ALA A 283 25.25 -10.32 3.78
C ALA A 283 24.32 -11.56 3.74
N PRO A 284 24.55 -12.53 2.82
CA PRO A 284 23.65 -13.67 2.62
C PRO A 284 23.26 -14.44 3.90
N ARG A 285 24.17 -14.58 4.86
CA ARG A 285 23.89 -15.26 6.15
C ARG A 285 22.80 -14.60 7.00
N HIS A 286 22.59 -13.29 6.82
CA HIS A 286 21.60 -12.46 7.51
C HIS A 286 20.28 -12.35 6.74
N LEU A 287 20.22 -12.84 5.49
CA LEU A 287 19.00 -12.87 4.69
C LEU A 287 18.14 -14.07 5.10
N ARG A 288 17.34 -13.91 6.15
CA ARG A 288 16.47 -14.97 6.68
C ARG A 288 15.04 -14.47 6.86
N PRO A 289 14.02 -15.25 6.46
CA PRO A 289 12.61 -14.86 6.59
C PRO A 289 12.16 -14.72 8.06
N HIS A 290 12.83 -15.39 8.99
CA HIS A 290 12.70 -15.15 10.43
C HIS A 290 13.97 -15.60 11.16
N PRO A 291 14.22 -15.17 12.41
CA PRO A 291 15.44 -15.49 13.17
C PRO A 291 15.72 -16.98 13.33
N PHE A 292 14.67 -17.81 13.36
CA PHE A 292 14.75 -19.26 13.51
C PHE A 292 14.62 -20.02 12.19
N ALA A 293 14.71 -19.35 11.04
CA ALA A 293 14.58 -20.02 9.76
C ALA A 293 15.77 -20.95 9.55
N ASP A 294 15.48 -22.23 9.33
CA ASP A 294 16.47 -23.28 9.07
C ASP A 294 17.24 -23.04 7.76
N ARG A 295 16.63 -22.30 6.83
CA ARG A 295 17.21 -21.93 5.54
C ARG A 295 17.14 -20.41 5.34
N PRO A 296 18.15 -19.82 4.68
CA PRO A 296 18.08 -18.42 4.29
C PRO A 296 16.98 -18.21 3.23
N ASP A 297 16.62 -16.94 3.01
CA ASP A 297 15.78 -16.54 1.89
C ASP A 297 16.43 -17.03 0.58
N ARG A 298 15.63 -17.48 -0.39
CA ARG A 298 16.13 -17.92 -1.69
C ARG A 298 16.97 -16.85 -2.39
N LEU A 299 16.69 -15.58 -2.15
CA LEU A 299 17.50 -14.45 -2.62
C LEU A 299 18.98 -14.60 -2.23
N ALA A 300 19.25 -15.14 -1.04
CA ALA A 300 20.60 -15.31 -0.51
C ALA A 300 21.46 -16.29 -1.31
N THR A 301 20.81 -17.22 -2.03
CA THR A 301 21.48 -18.27 -2.81
C THR A 301 21.30 -18.10 -4.31
N ALA A 302 20.21 -17.47 -4.77
CA ALA A 302 19.90 -17.32 -6.20
C ALA A 302 20.70 -16.22 -6.92
N HIS A 303 21.28 -15.27 -6.16
CA HIS A 303 22.00 -14.14 -6.73
C HIS A 303 23.32 -13.87 -5.97
N PRO A 304 24.28 -13.15 -6.59
CA PRO A 304 25.49 -12.72 -5.89
C PRO A 304 25.17 -11.97 -4.58
N PRO A 305 26.06 -12.01 -3.58
CA PRO A 305 25.92 -11.20 -2.37
C PRO A 305 25.62 -9.73 -2.69
N ARG A 306 24.90 -9.03 -1.80
CA ARG A 306 24.50 -7.63 -1.99
C ARG A 306 23.60 -7.39 -3.21
N THR A 307 22.77 -8.37 -3.58
CA THR A 307 21.79 -8.21 -4.65
C THR A 307 20.40 -7.94 -4.09
N ARG A 308 19.73 -6.93 -4.64
CA ARG A 308 18.29 -6.70 -4.47
C ARG A 308 17.56 -7.11 -5.75
N ALA A 309 16.38 -7.72 -5.62
CA ALA A 309 15.56 -8.18 -6.73
C ALA A 309 14.21 -7.45 -6.74
N VAL A 310 13.77 -6.99 -7.91
CA VAL A 310 12.45 -6.39 -8.15
C VAL A 310 11.69 -7.26 -9.13
N HIS A 311 10.50 -7.71 -8.75
CA HIS A 311 9.72 -8.67 -9.53
C HIS A 311 8.23 -8.57 -9.20
N ALA A 312 7.39 -9.37 -9.87
CA ALA A 312 5.97 -9.49 -9.51
C ALA A 312 5.83 -10.07 -8.10
N SER A 313 4.91 -9.52 -7.29
CA SER A 313 4.60 -10.10 -5.97
C SER A 313 4.02 -11.50 -6.15
N ARG A 314 4.47 -12.46 -5.33
CA ARG A 314 3.95 -13.83 -5.32
C ARG A 314 3.97 -14.38 -3.92
N ALA A 315 2.83 -14.87 -3.44
CA ALA A 315 2.68 -15.37 -2.08
C ALA A 315 3.20 -14.38 -1.02
N THR A 316 3.17 -13.08 -1.32
CA THR A 316 3.68 -12.02 -0.46
C THR A 316 2.83 -11.92 0.81
N THR A 317 3.45 -11.67 1.96
CA THR A 317 2.75 -11.63 3.27
C THR A 317 3.15 -10.42 4.09
N CYS A 318 2.25 -9.98 4.99
CA CYS A 318 2.33 -8.71 5.72
C CYS A 318 2.18 -7.47 4.83
N SER A 319 1.47 -6.45 5.33
CA SER A 319 1.21 -5.17 4.65
C SER A 319 1.97 -3.99 5.27
N LEU A 320 3.12 -4.29 5.89
CA LEU A 320 4.01 -3.37 6.60
C LEU A 320 4.24 -2.03 5.87
N GLY A 321 4.49 -2.08 4.56
CA GLY A 321 4.61 -0.89 3.72
C GLY A 321 4.25 -1.20 2.27
N TYR A 322 3.23 -0.55 1.72
CA TYR A 322 2.85 -0.72 0.31
C TYR A 322 2.29 0.56 -0.26
N ALA A 323 2.58 0.83 -1.53
CA ALA A 323 1.98 1.93 -2.26
C ALA A 323 0.87 1.45 -3.18
N VAL A 324 -0.13 2.30 -3.40
CA VAL A 324 -1.22 2.05 -4.32
C VAL A 324 -1.38 3.23 -5.27
N SER A 325 -1.67 2.93 -6.54
CA SER A 325 -2.14 3.94 -7.49
C SER A 325 -3.62 4.21 -7.26
N ARG A 326 -4.16 5.32 -7.74
CA ARG A 326 -5.61 5.58 -7.64
C ARG A 326 -6.45 4.49 -8.29
N ALA A 327 -5.97 3.95 -9.41
CA ALA A 327 -6.61 2.82 -10.08
C ALA A 327 -6.57 1.57 -9.18
N GLY A 328 -5.41 1.27 -8.58
CA GLY A 328 -5.25 0.19 -7.61
C GLY A 328 -6.17 0.37 -6.39
N ALA A 329 -6.24 1.57 -5.81
CA ALA A 329 -7.10 1.88 -4.67
C ALA A 329 -8.59 1.63 -4.98
N ARG A 330 -9.06 2.02 -6.16
CA ARG A 330 -10.44 1.72 -6.61
C ARG A 330 -10.69 0.21 -6.74
N ARG A 331 -9.73 -0.54 -7.30
CA ARG A 331 -9.83 -2.01 -7.41
C ARG A 331 -9.85 -2.68 -6.03
N LEU A 332 -8.98 -2.24 -5.14
CA LEU A 332 -8.89 -2.74 -3.76
C LEU A 332 -10.15 -2.42 -2.96
N LEU A 333 -10.68 -1.20 -3.04
CA LEU A 333 -11.93 -0.83 -2.37
C LEU A 333 -13.11 -1.66 -2.84
N TRP A 334 -13.25 -1.86 -4.14
CA TRP A 334 -14.32 -2.69 -4.67
C TRP A 334 -14.14 -4.14 -4.20
N ARG A 335 -12.96 -4.73 -4.45
CA ARG A 335 -12.76 -6.16 -4.15
C ARG A 335 -12.76 -6.42 -2.65
N LEU A 336 -11.90 -5.75 -1.90
CA LEU A 336 -11.68 -6.03 -0.49
C LEU A 336 -12.62 -5.25 0.44
N GLY A 337 -13.25 -4.18 -0.04
CA GLY A 337 -14.13 -3.34 0.77
C GLY A 337 -15.62 -3.59 0.53
N VAL A 338 -16.00 -4.10 -0.64
CA VAL A 338 -17.41 -4.33 -1.02
C VAL A 338 -17.70 -5.80 -1.27
N ASP A 339 -16.83 -6.50 -2.00
CA ASP A 339 -17.10 -7.87 -2.46
C ASP A 339 -16.71 -8.94 -1.44
N THR A 340 -15.50 -8.88 -0.86
CA THR A 340 -14.98 -9.96 -0.01
C THR A 340 -14.28 -9.51 1.28
N LEU A 341 -14.57 -10.23 2.37
CA LEU A 341 -13.77 -10.24 3.59
C LEU A 341 -13.70 -11.67 4.16
N THR A 342 -12.59 -12.38 3.89
CA THR A 342 -12.44 -13.79 4.28
C THR A 342 -11.20 -14.08 5.12
N ALA A 343 -10.23 -13.18 5.13
CA ALA A 343 -8.96 -13.33 5.83
C ALA A 343 -8.45 -11.99 6.35
N GLY A 344 -7.23 -11.97 6.91
CA GLY A 344 -6.51 -10.71 7.19
C GLY A 344 -6.31 -9.90 5.91
N PHE A 345 -6.24 -8.57 6.04
CA PHE A 345 -6.11 -7.67 4.89
C PHE A 345 -4.89 -8.01 4.02
N ASP A 346 -3.76 -8.32 4.65
CA ASP A 346 -2.52 -8.74 4.00
C ASP A 346 -2.70 -10.01 3.15
N LEU A 347 -3.40 -11.01 3.68
CA LEU A 347 -3.69 -12.27 2.98
C LEU A 347 -4.65 -12.07 1.81
N MET A 348 -5.64 -11.20 1.95
CA MET A 348 -6.54 -10.89 0.85
C MET A 348 -5.86 -10.02 -0.23
N LEU A 349 -4.97 -9.10 0.17
CA LEU A 349 -4.14 -8.34 -0.75
C LEU A 349 -3.21 -9.26 -1.55
N ARG A 350 -2.61 -10.25 -0.88
CA ARG A 350 -1.83 -11.32 -1.52
C ARG A 350 -2.68 -12.07 -2.52
N ASP A 351 -3.83 -12.59 -2.10
CA ASP A 351 -4.69 -13.41 -2.96
C ASP A 351 -5.19 -12.63 -4.18
N LEU A 352 -5.40 -11.32 -4.04
CA LEU A 352 -5.70 -10.42 -5.14
C LEU A 352 -4.52 -10.27 -6.11
N CYS A 353 -3.30 -10.02 -5.62
CA CYS A 353 -2.10 -9.92 -6.44
C CYS A 353 -1.73 -11.27 -7.11
N ASP A 354 -1.92 -12.37 -6.41
CA ASP A 354 -1.76 -13.74 -6.91
C ASP A 354 -2.88 -14.14 -7.89
N GLY A 355 -3.87 -13.27 -8.12
CA GLY A 355 -4.94 -13.48 -9.09
C GLY A 355 -5.97 -14.53 -8.68
N ARG A 356 -6.04 -14.91 -7.40
CA ARG A 356 -6.93 -15.98 -6.90
C ARG A 356 -8.42 -15.65 -6.99
N TYR A 357 -8.76 -14.37 -7.19
CA TYR A 357 -10.13 -13.91 -7.41
C TYR A 357 -10.54 -13.80 -8.89
N HIS A 358 -9.66 -14.12 -9.85
CA HIS A 358 -9.95 -14.02 -11.28
C HIS A 358 -10.57 -15.28 -11.90
N GLY A 359 -10.71 -16.39 -11.15
CA GLY A 359 -11.44 -17.59 -11.60
C GLY A 359 -10.69 -18.50 -12.59
N ASP A 360 -9.44 -18.18 -12.91
CA ASP A 360 -8.63 -18.92 -13.90
C ASP A 360 -7.51 -19.78 -13.27
N GLY A 361 -7.43 -19.85 -11.93
CA GLY A 361 -6.40 -20.59 -11.19
C GLY A 361 -6.94 -21.81 -10.45
N GLU A 362 -6.20 -22.92 -10.46
CA GLU A 362 -6.38 -23.98 -9.46
C GLU A 362 -6.20 -23.40 -8.05
N GLY A 363 -7.13 -23.69 -7.13
CA GLY A 363 -7.10 -23.16 -5.76
C GLY A 363 -7.74 -21.77 -5.58
N GLY A 364 -8.70 -21.40 -6.45
CA GLY A 364 -9.52 -20.20 -6.27
C GLY A 364 -10.12 -20.11 -4.87
N VAL A 365 -10.14 -18.90 -4.30
CA VAL A 365 -10.74 -18.68 -2.98
C VAL A 365 -12.26 -18.80 -3.10
N GLU A 366 -12.86 -19.80 -2.44
CA GLU A 366 -14.31 -19.91 -2.28
C GLU A 366 -14.81 -18.69 -1.49
N GLY A 367 -15.57 -17.81 -2.18
CA GLY A 367 -16.05 -16.57 -1.57
C GLY A 367 -16.20 -15.40 -2.52
N GLY A 368 -15.89 -15.55 -3.82
CA GLY A 368 -16.28 -14.54 -4.80
C GLY A 368 -17.78 -14.29 -4.69
N GLY A 369 -18.17 -13.08 -4.29
CA GLY A 369 -19.56 -12.69 -4.15
C GLY A 369 -20.32 -12.84 -5.47
N ARG A 370 -21.61 -12.49 -5.45
CA ARG A 370 -22.60 -12.66 -6.53
C ARG A 370 -22.15 -12.22 -7.95
N GLU A 371 -21.03 -11.53 -8.10
CA GLU A 371 -20.47 -10.99 -9.34
C GLU A 371 -19.12 -11.59 -9.78
N ALA A 372 -18.67 -12.72 -9.22
CA ALA A 372 -17.42 -13.40 -9.65
C ALA A 372 -17.37 -13.67 -11.18
N GLY A 373 -18.53 -13.82 -11.82
CA GLY A 373 -18.64 -13.97 -13.29
C GLY A 373 -18.49 -12.67 -14.09
N GLN A 374 -18.70 -11.49 -13.50
CA GLN A 374 -18.77 -10.21 -14.21
C GLN A 374 -17.39 -9.55 -14.43
N TRP A 375 -16.36 -10.04 -13.73
CA TRP A 375 -14.96 -9.60 -13.88
C TRP A 375 -14.09 -10.55 -14.74
N ARG A 376 -14.69 -11.59 -15.33
CA ARG A 376 -14.07 -12.34 -16.45
C ARG A 376 -13.80 -11.35 -17.57
N GLY A 377 -12.55 -10.88 -17.70
CA GLY A 377 -12.12 -9.94 -18.75
C GLY A 377 -11.40 -8.67 -18.28
N ARG A 378 -11.36 -8.36 -16.97
CA ARG A 378 -10.42 -7.34 -16.47
C ARG A 378 -9.14 -8.05 -16.02
N GLY A 379 -8.00 -7.63 -16.58
CA GLY A 379 -6.70 -8.25 -16.29
C GLY A 379 -6.36 -8.26 -14.79
N ARG A 380 -5.51 -9.22 -14.40
CA ARG A 380 -4.95 -9.32 -13.05
C ARG A 380 -4.30 -8.00 -12.61
N PRO A 381 -4.40 -7.62 -11.33
CA PRO A 381 -3.72 -6.43 -10.84
C PRO A 381 -2.20 -6.55 -11.02
N VAL A 382 -1.56 -5.44 -11.36
CA VAL A 382 -0.11 -5.36 -11.52
C VAL A 382 0.50 -5.02 -10.16
N CYS A 383 0.96 -6.05 -9.46
CA CYS A 383 1.62 -5.93 -8.17
C CYS A 383 3.13 -6.19 -8.30
N VAL A 384 3.96 -5.24 -7.88
CA VAL A 384 5.43 -5.30 -7.95
C VAL A 384 5.98 -5.31 -6.53
N THR A 385 6.97 -6.14 -6.25
CA THR A 385 7.63 -6.24 -4.94
C THR A 385 9.15 -6.12 -5.07
N VAL A 386 9.83 -6.03 -3.93
CA VAL A 386 11.29 -5.96 -3.83
C VAL A 386 11.85 -6.81 -2.69
N GLN A 387 12.89 -7.60 -2.97
CA GLN A 387 13.57 -8.45 -1.98
C GLN A 387 15.07 -8.07 -1.87
N PRO A 388 15.63 -7.89 -0.65
CA PRO A 388 14.88 -7.80 0.61
C PRO A 388 13.97 -6.56 0.62
N PRO A 389 12.97 -6.51 1.52
CA PRO A 389 12.05 -5.37 1.59
C PRO A 389 12.79 -4.09 2.00
N LEU A 390 12.27 -2.93 1.57
CA LEU A 390 12.77 -1.59 1.94
C LEU A 390 12.28 -1.14 3.30
N PHE A 391 11.11 -1.64 3.70
CA PHE A 391 10.53 -1.42 5.01
C PHE A 391 10.36 -2.75 5.74
N SER A 392 10.64 -2.78 7.04
CA SER A 392 10.59 -4.00 7.84
C SER A 392 10.02 -3.74 9.22
N HIS A 393 9.50 -4.78 9.86
CA HIS A 393 8.99 -4.66 11.22
C HIS A 393 10.12 -4.27 12.20
N PHE A 394 9.83 -3.35 13.11
CA PHE A 394 10.68 -3.02 14.25
C PHE A 394 10.21 -3.74 15.51
N SER A 395 11.02 -4.65 16.03
CA SER A 395 10.83 -5.18 17.38
C SER A 395 11.53 -4.26 18.38
N SER A 396 10.88 -3.90 19.49
CA SER A 396 11.54 -3.21 20.60
C SER A 396 12.16 -4.17 21.63
N GLY A 397 12.10 -5.48 21.39
CA GLY A 397 12.66 -6.52 22.27
C GLY A 397 11.92 -6.73 23.60
N ARG A 398 10.90 -5.92 23.93
CA ARG A 398 9.97 -6.21 25.03
C ARG A 398 8.90 -7.16 24.52
N GLY A 399 8.67 -8.29 25.19
CA GLY A 399 7.73 -9.36 24.80
C GLY A 399 6.26 -8.98 24.62
N ASP A 400 5.92 -7.68 24.61
CA ASP A 400 4.62 -7.08 24.32
C ASP A 400 4.66 -6.16 23.07
N ALA A 401 5.74 -6.18 22.29
CA ALA A 401 5.87 -5.45 21.03
C ALA A 401 5.21 -6.17 19.83
N GLY A 402 4.23 -7.04 20.08
CA GLY A 402 3.42 -7.65 19.02
C GLY A 402 2.50 -6.61 18.39
N SER A 403 2.06 -6.86 17.15
CA SER A 403 0.95 -6.13 16.55
C SER A 403 -0.28 -6.26 17.47
N ASP A 404 -0.99 -5.15 17.73
CA ASP A 404 -2.27 -5.14 18.46
C ASP A 404 -3.34 -5.96 17.72
N ILE A 405 -3.07 -6.32 16.46
CA ILE A 405 -3.77 -7.31 15.65
C ILE A 405 -3.09 -8.67 15.91
N GLN A 406 -3.69 -9.51 16.76
CA GLN A 406 -3.08 -10.79 17.15
C GLN A 406 -2.67 -11.68 15.94
N GLY A 407 -1.36 -11.81 15.72
CA GLY A 407 -0.77 -12.82 14.82
C GLY A 407 0.63 -12.46 14.30
N VAL A 408 1.66 -13.07 14.89
CA VAL A 408 2.94 -13.48 14.25
C VAL A 408 3.45 -12.67 13.05
N GLY A 409 3.76 -11.39 13.24
CA GLY A 409 4.64 -10.63 12.34
C GLY A 409 5.99 -10.29 12.97
N GLY A 410 5.97 -9.83 14.22
CA GLY A 410 7.17 -9.44 14.99
C GLY A 410 7.62 -10.42 16.07
N GLY A 411 6.83 -11.45 16.38
CA GLY A 411 6.99 -12.29 17.58
C GLY A 411 8.25 -13.16 17.65
N TYR A 412 9.07 -13.17 16.60
CA TYR A 412 10.27 -13.99 16.54
C TYR A 412 11.56 -13.23 16.88
N MET A 413 11.55 -11.89 16.84
CA MET A 413 12.71 -11.10 17.25
C MET A 413 12.66 -10.83 18.76
N GLN A 414 13.36 -11.69 19.52
CA GLN A 414 13.60 -11.50 20.95
C GLN A 414 14.56 -10.33 21.26
N ARG A 415 15.21 -9.76 20.23
CA ARG A 415 16.10 -8.59 20.35
C ARG A 415 15.45 -7.38 19.67
N SER A 416 15.76 -6.20 20.19
CA SER A 416 15.39 -4.94 19.54
C SER A 416 16.04 -4.85 18.16
N GLY A 417 15.28 -4.43 17.15
CA GLY A 417 15.79 -4.19 15.81
C GLY A 417 14.82 -4.53 14.68
N SER A 418 15.35 -4.46 13.45
CA SER A 418 14.60 -4.70 12.22
C SER A 418 15.27 -5.74 11.32
N GLN A 419 14.48 -6.70 10.85
CA GLN A 419 14.97 -7.69 9.88
C GLN A 419 15.37 -6.99 8.58
N TYR A 420 16.43 -7.46 7.94
CA TYR A 420 16.95 -6.96 6.67
C TYR A 420 17.49 -5.52 6.64
N ILE A 421 17.18 -4.68 7.62
CA ILE A 421 17.59 -3.27 7.65
C ILE A 421 18.93 -3.15 8.36
N ARG A 422 19.99 -2.73 7.65
CA ARG A 422 21.34 -2.57 8.22
C ARG A 422 21.38 -1.39 9.19
N LEU A 423 21.16 -0.18 8.68
CA LEU A 423 21.20 1.06 9.46
C LEU A 423 19.78 1.51 9.81
N SER A 424 19.14 0.77 10.73
CA SER A 424 17.78 1.06 11.19
C SER A 424 17.66 2.46 11.78
N VAL A 425 16.64 3.21 11.35
CA VAL A 425 16.34 4.51 11.94
C VAL A 425 15.93 4.33 13.39
N LYS A 426 14.98 3.44 13.68
CA LYS A 426 14.45 3.24 15.05
C LYS A 426 15.52 2.78 16.04
N GLN A 427 16.43 1.91 15.63
CA GLN A 427 17.56 1.44 16.45
C GLN A 427 18.62 2.54 16.67
N ASN A 428 18.69 3.53 15.77
CA ASN A 428 19.64 4.63 15.82
C ASN A 428 19.04 5.98 16.22
N LEU A 429 17.78 6.05 16.67
CA LEU A 429 17.09 7.32 16.97
C LEU A 429 17.90 8.24 17.87
N GLY A 430 18.44 7.73 18.98
CA GLY A 430 19.24 8.53 19.91
C GLY A 430 20.47 9.14 19.24
N ARG A 431 21.21 8.34 18.46
CA ARG A 431 22.40 8.79 17.72
C ARG A 431 22.05 9.85 16.67
N LEU A 432 20.97 9.64 15.92
CA LEU A 432 20.50 10.58 14.91
C LEU A 432 20.07 11.91 15.53
N VAL A 433 19.41 11.90 16.70
CA VAL A 433 19.06 13.11 17.44
C VAL A 433 20.30 13.87 17.92
N GLU A 434 21.35 13.15 18.32
CA GLU A 434 22.63 13.72 18.72
C GLU A 434 23.49 14.20 17.53
N GLY A 435 23.02 14.01 16.30
CA GLY A 435 23.71 14.46 15.09
C GLY A 435 24.84 13.53 14.63
N ALA A 436 24.80 12.26 15.05
CA ALA A 436 25.78 11.26 14.63
C ALA A 436 25.83 11.12 13.10
N SER A 437 27.04 10.98 12.55
CA SER A 437 27.25 10.69 11.14
C SER A 437 26.81 9.26 10.80
N VAL A 438 26.69 8.95 9.51
CA VAL A 438 26.29 7.61 9.04
C VAL A 438 27.26 6.52 9.52
N GLU A 439 28.55 6.86 9.62
CA GLU A 439 29.62 5.96 10.06
C GLU A 439 29.56 5.65 11.57
N GLU A 440 28.92 6.51 12.36
CA GLU A 440 28.75 6.35 13.80
C GLU A 440 27.48 5.55 14.16
N LEU A 441 26.63 5.26 13.17
CA LEU A 441 25.41 4.49 13.35
C LEU A 441 25.71 3.00 13.56
N VAL A 442 24.86 2.36 14.36
CA VAL A 442 24.93 0.92 14.58
C VAL A 442 24.34 0.20 13.38
N ASP A 443 25.19 -0.56 12.71
CA ASP A 443 24.79 -1.59 11.76
C ASP A 443 24.32 -2.84 12.50
N GLN A 444 23.05 -3.19 12.32
CA GLN A 444 22.43 -4.38 12.91
C GLN A 444 22.91 -5.67 12.24
N TRP A 445 23.33 -5.59 10.98
CA TRP A 445 23.73 -6.73 10.17
C TRP A 445 25.11 -6.46 9.52
N PRO A 446 26.15 -6.28 10.34
CA PRO A 446 27.49 -6.00 9.84
C PRO A 446 28.02 -7.18 9.04
N ASP A 447 28.92 -6.89 8.12
CA ASP A 447 29.73 -7.92 7.46
C ASP A 447 30.61 -8.64 8.46
N ASP A 448 31.08 -9.83 8.06
CA ASP A 448 32.05 -10.53 8.89
C ASP A 448 33.30 -9.67 8.92
N ARG A 449 33.91 -9.51 10.10
CA ARG A 449 35.24 -8.93 10.17
C ARG A 449 36.17 -9.90 9.43
N LEU A 450 36.76 -9.43 8.34
CA LEU A 450 37.79 -10.14 7.58
C LEU A 450 38.96 -10.54 8.48
#